data_AF-A0A352WW38-F1
#
_entry.id   AF-A0A352WW38-F1
#
_cell.length_a   1.000
_cell.length_b   1.000
_cell.length_c   1.000
_cell.angle_alpha   90.00
_cell.angle_beta   90.00
_cell.angle_gamma   90.00
#
_symmetry.space_group_name_H-M   'P 1'
#
loop_
_entity.id
_entity.type
_entity.pdbx_description
1 polymer ?
#
loop_
_entity_poly.entity_id
_entity_poly.type
_entity_poly.pdbx_seq_one_letter_code
_entity_poly.pdbx_strand_id
1 'polypeptide(L)'
;IRNFEPDRWPMGSPGAVTPEFTPDASELEKNTRIAFADMDASPTKAWLVKNRLNPNWKWFYQIAFGKRPAEELYDVHRDPDMIHNLAGNPEFAAVKKKLSDQLMSELKRAQDPRVAENPPRFEMPPFTNE
;
A
#
# COMPACT_ATOMS: atom_id res chain seq x y z
N ILE A 1 -2.34 -10.02 -5.28
CA ILE A 1 -2.78 -10.72 -6.49
C ILE A 1 -3.02 -9.69 -7.57
N ARG A 2 -3.64 -8.54 -7.29
CA ARG A 2 -3.47 -7.38 -8.19
C ARG A 2 -3.57 -6.07 -7.42
N ASN A 3 -2.51 -5.28 -7.45
CA ASN A 3 -2.54 -3.86 -7.22
C ASN A 3 -2.49 -3.20 -8.61
N PHE A 4 -3.54 -2.47 -8.98
CA PHE A 4 -3.62 -1.81 -10.28
C PHE A 4 -2.71 -0.58 -10.37
N GLU A 5 -2.33 -0.02 -9.22
CA GLU A 5 -1.65 1.26 -9.09
C GLU A 5 -0.47 1.16 -8.11
N PRO A 6 0.56 0.33 -8.39
CA PRO A 6 1.69 0.08 -7.50
C PRO A 6 2.53 1.33 -7.21
N ASP A 7 2.40 2.37 -8.02
CA ASP A 7 3.09 3.64 -7.83
C ASP A 7 2.41 4.57 -6.83
N ARG A 8 1.18 4.27 -6.39
CA ARG A 8 0.47 5.05 -5.36
C ARG A 8 0.93 4.67 -3.96
N TRP A 9 0.87 5.64 -3.06
CA TRP A 9 1.17 5.43 -1.64
C TRP A 9 -0.08 4.90 -0.93
N PRO A 10 0.00 3.75 -0.23
CA PRO A 10 -1.18 3.11 0.36
C PRO A 10 -1.73 3.83 1.59
N MET A 11 -0.95 4.76 2.17
CA MET A 11 -1.31 5.53 3.36
C MET A 11 -1.29 7.05 3.10
N GLY A 12 -1.54 7.44 1.85
CA GLY A 12 -1.46 8.83 1.41
C GLY A 12 -0.03 9.31 1.11
N SER A 13 0.08 10.50 0.51
CA SER A 13 1.36 11.08 0.12
C SER A 13 2.33 11.19 1.30
N PRO A 14 3.64 10.96 1.10
CA PRO A 14 4.65 11.19 2.13
C PRO A 14 4.72 12.66 2.59
N GLY A 15 4.10 13.60 1.85
CA GLY A 15 3.98 15.00 2.26
C GLY A 15 5.34 15.63 2.45
N ALA A 16 5.59 16.18 3.63
CA ALA A 16 6.87 16.78 3.98
C ALA A 16 8.00 15.76 4.22
N VAL A 17 7.72 14.45 4.31
CA VAL A 17 8.79 13.45 4.46
C VAL A 17 9.47 13.20 3.12
N THR A 18 10.74 13.57 3.01
CA THR A 18 11.58 13.29 1.82
C THR A 18 12.76 12.40 2.22
N PRO A 19 13.61 11.95 1.27
CA PRO A 19 14.85 11.28 1.64
C PRO A 19 15.80 12.17 2.48
N GLU A 20 15.76 13.48 2.30
CA GLU A 20 16.65 14.46 2.93
C GLU A 20 16.03 15.13 4.16
N PHE A 21 14.71 15.17 4.27
CA PHE A 21 14.00 15.88 5.33
C PHE A 21 13.00 14.98 6.06
N THR A 22 12.94 15.15 7.38
CA THR A 22 11.95 14.52 8.26
C THR A 22 11.37 15.61 9.15
N PRO A 23 10.04 15.80 9.18
CA PRO A 23 9.42 16.71 10.14
C PRO A 23 9.75 16.33 11.58
N ASP A 24 9.68 17.29 12.48
CA ASP A 24 9.85 17.05 13.90
C ASP A 24 8.80 16.06 14.43
N ALA A 25 9.19 15.29 15.45
CA ALA A 25 8.30 14.29 16.04
C ALA A 25 6.98 14.92 16.54
N SER A 26 7.03 16.13 17.09
CA SER A 26 5.82 16.81 17.58
C SER A 26 4.84 17.16 16.46
N GLU A 27 5.32 17.49 15.26
CA GLU A 27 4.46 17.70 14.09
C GLU A 27 3.81 16.39 13.65
N LEU A 28 4.58 15.30 13.56
CA LEU A 28 4.05 13.99 13.20
C LEU A 28 3.05 13.42 14.24
N GLU A 29 3.18 13.83 15.49
CA GLU A 29 2.28 13.45 16.60
C GLU A 29 0.97 14.25 16.63
N LYS A 30 0.92 15.45 16.05
CA LYS A 30 -0.22 16.37 16.18
C LYS A 30 -0.88 16.76 14.86
N ASN A 31 -0.18 16.62 13.74
CA ASN A 31 -0.62 17.08 12.43
C ASN A 31 -0.76 15.88 11.47
N THR A 32 -1.97 15.34 11.32
CA THR A 32 -2.20 14.16 10.45
C THR A 32 -1.76 14.41 9.01
N ARG A 33 -1.96 15.64 8.51
CA ARG A 33 -1.73 16.00 7.11
C ARG A 33 -0.28 16.29 6.75
N ILE A 34 0.64 16.34 7.72
CA ILE A 34 2.05 16.65 7.44
C ILE A 34 2.72 15.58 6.56
N ALA A 35 2.30 14.33 6.69
CA ALA A 35 2.81 13.17 5.94
C ALA A 35 1.86 11.99 6.14
N PHE A 36 1.68 11.12 5.14
CA PHE A 36 0.88 9.89 5.23
C PHE A 36 -0.48 10.10 5.90
N ALA A 37 -1.32 10.94 5.28
CA ALA A 37 -2.53 11.47 5.89
C ALA A 37 -3.64 10.43 6.17
N ASP A 38 -3.54 9.23 5.60
CA ASP A 38 -4.50 8.14 5.87
C ASP A 38 -4.22 7.43 7.20
N MET A 39 -3.06 7.70 7.82
CA MET A 39 -2.78 7.34 9.20
C MET A 39 -2.84 8.58 10.09
N ASP A 40 -3.68 8.56 11.11
CA ASP A 40 -3.77 9.66 12.06
C ASP A 40 -2.45 9.94 12.77
N ALA A 41 -2.26 11.22 13.11
CA ALA A 41 -1.13 11.68 13.91
C ALA A 41 -1.08 10.92 15.23
N SER A 42 0.11 10.38 15.55
CA SER A 42 0.31 9.57 16.75
C SER A 42 1.80 9.42 17.07
N PRO A 43 2.14 9.10 18.34
CA PRO A 43 3.51 8.74 18.71
C PRO A 43 4.08 7.58 17.86
N THR A 44 3.24 6.60 17.51
CA THR A 44 3.63 5.48 16.65
C THR A 44 4.01 5.94 15.24
N LYS A 45 3.19 6.80 14.61
CA LYS A 45 3.49 7.39 13.30
C LYS A 45 4.81 8.15 13.33
N ALA A 46 4.99 9.02 14.32
CA ALA A 46 6.21 9.80 14.49
C ALA A 46 7.45 8.89 14.65
N TRP A 47 7.34 7.85 15.48
CA TRP A 47 8.44 6.90 15.69
C TRP A 47 8.80 6.14 14.42
N LEU A 48 7.81 5.61 13.68
CA LEU A 48 8.03 4.88 12.44
C LEU A 48 8.70 5.75 11.38
N VAL A 49 8.20 6.97 11.17
CA VAL A 49 8.75 7.92 10.19
C VAL A 49 10.18 8.32 10.55
N LYS A 50 10.46 8.58 11.83
CA LYS A 50 11.80 8.92 12.33
C LYS A 50 12.80 7.76 12.16
N ASN A 51 12.34 6.52 12.31
CA ASN A 51 13.18 5.33 12.21
C ASN A 51 13.21 4.69 10.82
N ARG A 52 12.61 5.32 9.79
CA ARG A 52 12.47 4.74 8.44
C ARG A 52 13.78 4.35 7.75
N LEU A 53 14.89 4.99 8.14
CA LEU A 53 16.23 4.72 7.60
C LEU A 53 17.08 3.84 8.53
N ASN A 54 16.61 3.53 9.73
CA ASN A 54 17.32 2.66 10.66
C ASN A 54 17.20 1.21 10.18
N PRO A 55 18.29 0.49 9.88
CA PRO A 55 18.23 -0.86 9.32
C PRO A 55 17.49 -1.87 10.21
N ASN A 56 17.51 -1.68 11.54
CA ASN A 56 16.82 -2.57 12.47
C ASN A 56 15.29 -2.42 12.42
N TRP A 57 14.80 -1.24 12.01
CA TRP A 57 13.38 -0.85 12.13
C TRP A 57 12.74 -0.45 10.80
N LYS A 58 13.53 -0.29 9.74
CA LYS A 58 13.07 0.11 8.40
C LYS A 58 11.93 -0.77 7.91
N TRP A 59 11.95 -2.07 8.24
CA TRP A 59 10.92 -3.01 7.82
C TRP A 59 9.53 -2.65 8.37
N PHE A 60 9.42 -2.14 9.61
CA PHE A 60 8.15 -1.65 10.15
C PHE A 60 7.61 -0.47 9.35
N TYR A 61 8.50 0.46 8.95
CA TYR A 61 8.11 1.57 8.09
C TYR A 61 7.65 1.07 6.70
N GLN A 62 8.34 0.09 6.11
CA GLN A 62 7.92 -0.47 4.82
C GLN A 62 6.56 -1.17 4.91
N ILE A 63 6.27 -1.87 6.01
CA ILE A 63 4.96 -2.48 6.25
C ILE A 63 3.90 -1.42 6.49
N ALA A 64 4.19 -0.32 7.19
CA ALA A 64 3.19 0.70 7.45
C ALA A 64 2.91 1.61 6.24
N PHE A 65 3.96 2.09 5.57
CA PHE A 65 3.87 3.20 4.60
C PHE A 65 4.50 2.89 3.24
N GLY A 66 5.26 1.80 3.10
CA GLY A 66 5.93 1.46 1.86
C GLY A 66 4.96 1.19 0.72
N LYS A 67 5.36 1.52 -0.51
CA LYS A 67 4.58 1.18 -1.71
C LYS A 67 4.41 -0.33 -1.82
N ARG A 68 3.24 -0.75 -2.31
CA ARG A 68 2.90 -2.18 -2.48
C ARG A 68 3.20 -2.62 -3.91
N PRO A 69 3.79 -3.82 -4.10
CA PRO A 69 4.05 -4.34 -5.43
C PRO A 69 2.74 -4.60 -6.19
N ALA A 70 2.85 -4.80 -7.50
CA ALA A 70 1.71 -5.10 -8.37
C ALA A 70 0.97 -6.40 -7.97
N GLU A 71 1.62 -7.31 -7.25
CA GLU A 71 1.03 -8.56 -6.80
C GLU A 71 1.47 -8.92 -5.37
N GLU A 72 0.49 -9.19 -4.50
CA GLU A 72 0.73 -9.76 -3.17
C GLU A 72 -0.01 -11.08 -2.94
N LEU A 73 0.64 -12.12 -2.42
CA LEU A 73 0.03 -13.41 -2.11
C LEU A 73 0.43 -13.80 -0.70
N TYR A 74 -0.52 -14.21 0.13
CA TYR A 74 -0.28 -14.57 1.52
C TYR A 74 -0.90 -15.93 1.83
N ASP A 75 -0.22 -16.71 2.67
CA ASP A 75 -0.79 -17.92 3.28
C ASP A 75 -1.32 -17.53 4.66
N VAL A 76 -2.61 -17.21 4.74
CA VAL A 76 -3.24 -16.71 5.97
C VAL A 76 -3.27 -17.73 7.12
N HIS A 77 -3.04 -19.02 6.84
CA HIS A 77 -2.94 -20.03 7.90
C HIS A 77 -1.55 -20.02 8.54
N ARG A 78 -0.51 -19.78 7.75
CA ARG A 78 0.89 -19.74 8.22
C ARG A 78 1.35 -18.35 8.62
N ASP A 79 0.75 -17.32 8.04
CA ASP A 79 1.06 -15.90 8.21
C ASP A 79 -0.27 -15.11 8.36
N PRO A 80 -0.93 -15.21 9.54
CA PRO A 80 -2.23 -14.59 9.76
C PRO A 80 -2.22 -13.06 9.61
N ASP A 81 -1.07 -12.45 9.90
CA ASP A 81 -0.86 -11.00 9.82
C ASP A 81 -0.47 -10.53 8.41
N MET A 82 -0.33 -11.46 7.44
CA MET A 82 -0.04 -11.17 6.03
C MET A 82 1.21 -10.29 5.84
N ILE A 83 2.28 -10.63 6.55
CA ILE A 83 3.55 -9.88 6.54
C ILE A 83 4.47 -10.35 5.40
N HIS A 84 4.39 -11.61 5.01
CA HIS A 84 5.33 -12.28 4.12
C HIS A 84 4.72 -12.53 2.74
N ASN A 85 4.96 -11.60 1.81
CA ASN A 85 4.44 -11.73 0.44
C ASN A 85 5.12 -12.87 -0.34
N LEU A 86 4.33 -13.87 -0.71
CA LEU A 86 4.71 -15.07 -1.48
C LEU A 86 4.61 -14.89 -3.00
N ALA A 87 4.16 -13.74 -3.51
CA ALA A 87 3.86 -13.57 -4.95
C ALA A 87 5.09 -13.71 -5.86
N GLY A 88 6.29 -13.49 -5.33
CA GLY A 88 7.56 -13.69 -6.02
C GLY A 88 8.16 -15.10 -5.85
N ASN A 89 7.58 -15.94 -5.00
CA ASN A 89 8.11 -17.28 -4.74
C ASN A 89 7.68 -18.26 -5.84
N PRO A 90 8.62 -18.91 -6.58
CA PRO A 90 8.31 -19.86 -7.64
C PRO A 90 7.43 -21.04 -7.19
N GLU A 91 7.57 -21.50 -5.95
CA GLU A 91 6.77 -22.60 -5.40
C GLU A 91 5.27 -22.28 -5.40
N PHE A 92 4.91 -21.00 -5.30
CA PHE A 92 3.54 -20.53 -5.25
C PHE A 92 3.03 -20.00 -6.61
N ALA A 93 3.82 -20.12 -7.68
CA ALA A 93 3.49 -19.54 -8.99
C ALA A 93 2.17 -20.09 -9.55
N ALA A 94 1.91 -21.39 -9.41
CA ALA A 94 0.66 -22.02 -9.88
C ALA A 94 -0.57 -21.50 -9.09
N VAL A 95 -0.43 -21.36 -7.77
CA VAL A 95 -1.49 -20.83 -6.90
C VAL A 95 -1.75 -19.36 -7.23
N LYS A 96 -0.69 -18.55 -7.36
CA LYS A 96 -0.78 -17.14 -7.76
C LYS A 96 -1.52 -17.00 -9.08
N LYS A 97 -1.15 -17.79 -10.09
CA LYS A 97 -1.80 -17.76 -11.41
C LYS A 97 -3.28 -18.11 -11.31
N LYS A 98 -3.62 -19.20 -10.62
CA LYS A 98 -5.02 -19.62 -10.42
C LYS A 98 -5.87 -18.52 -9.79
N LEU A 99 -5.37 -17.91 -8.70
CA LEU A 99 -6.11 -16.87 -7.99
C LEU A 99 -6.17 -15.55 -8.78
N SER A 100 -5.13 -15.23 -9.55
CA SER A 100 -5.11 -14.07 -10.46
C SER A 100 -6.14 -14.24 -11.59
N ASP A 101 -6.16 -15.41 -12.23
CA ASP A 101 -7.13 -15.73 -13.29
C ASP A 101 -8.57 -15.69 -12.75
N GLN A 102 -8.80 -16.23 -11.54
CA GLN A 102 -10.09 -16.16 -10.86
C GLN A 102 -10.50 -14.70 -10.59
N LEU A 103 -9.61 -13.90 -9.98
CA LEU A 103 -9.88 -12.48 -9.71
C LEU A 103 -10.23 -11.74 -10.99
N MET A 104 -9.40 -11.86 -12.03
CA MET A 104 -9.63 -11.14 -13.29
C MET A 104 -10.90 -11.58 -14.01
N SER A 105 -11.29 -12.86 -13.92
CA SER A 105 -12.56 -13.34 -14.48
C SER A 105 -13.75 -12.72 -13.75
N GLU A 106 -13.69 -12.65 -12.43
CA GLU A 106 -14.72 -12.03 -11.60
C GLU A 106 -14.86 -10.53 -11.86
N LEU A 107 -13.74 -9.80 -11.92
CA LEU A 107 -13.74 -8.38 -12.23
C LEU A 107 -14.32 -8.08 -13.62
N LYS A 108 -13.99 -8.90 -14.64
CA LYS A 108 -14.58 -8.78 -15.97
C LYS A 108 -16.09 -9.04 -15.95
N ARG A 109 -16.53 -10.10 -15.26
CA ARG A 109 -17.95 -10.45 -15.12
C ARG A 109 -18.74 -9.32 -14.46
N ALA A 110 -18.15 -8.67 -13.46
CA ALA A 110 -18.75 -7.56 -12.73
C ALA A 110 -18.65 -6.20 -13.45
N GLN A 111 -18.02 -6.15 -14.63
CA GLN A 111 -17.69 -4.90 -15.34
C GLN A 111 -16.96 -3.89 -14.43
N ASP A 112 -16.00 -4.37 -13.62
CA ASP A 112 -15.22 -3.49 -12.73
C ASP A 112 -14.54 -2.38 -13.55
N PRO A 113 -14.74 -1.09 -13.20
CA PRO A 113 -14.16 0.02 -13.95
C PRO A 113 -12.64 -0.03 -14.10
N ARG A 114 -11.92 -0.63 -13.14
CA ARG A 114 -10.46 -0.79 -13.20
C ARG A 114 -10.00 -1.76 -14.29
N VAL A 115 -10.92 -2.54 -14.85
CA VAL A 115 -10.66 -3.53 -15.90
C VAL A 115 -11.36 -3.17 -17.21
N ALA A 116 -12.57 -2.60 -17.14
CA ALA A 116 -13.41 -2.32 -18.30
C ALA A 116 -13.18 -0.92 -18.91
N GLU A 117 -12.58 0.02 -18.17
CA GLU A 117 -12.44 1.41 -18.58
C GLU A 117 -10.97 1.85 -18.56
N ASN A 118 -10.62 2.81 -19.42
CA ASN A 118 -9.29 3.42 -19.45
C ASN A 118 -9.38 4.92 -19.83
N PRO A 119 -9.18 5.86 -18.89
CA PRO A 119 -8.94 5.62 -17.47
C PRO A 119 -10.20 5.08 -16.76
N PRO A 120 -10.06 4.36 -15.63
CA PRO A 120 -11.19 4.01 -14.78
C PRO A 120 -11.96 5.25 -14.34
N ARG A 121 -13.29 5.21 -14.27
CA ARG A 121 -14.10 6.35 -13.78
C ARG A 121 -13.68 6.88 -12.39
N PHE A 122 -13.04 6.07 -11.57
CA PHE A 122 -12.50 6.48 -10.27
C PHE A 122 -11.41 7.55 -10.37
N GLU A 123 -10.81 7.72 -11.56
CA GLU A 123 -9.80 8.73 -11.86
C GLU A 123 -10.41 10.04 -12.38
N MET A 124 -11.74 10.17 -12.38
CA MET A 124 -12.46 11.32 -12.92
C MET A 124 -13.55 11.84 -11.97
N PRO A 125 -13.95 13.12 -12.11
CA PRO A 125 -15.14 13.64 -11.45
C PRO A 125 -16.39 12.77 -11.70
N PRO A 126 -17.29 12.60 -10.71
CA PRO A 126 -17.26 13.20 -9.38
C PRO A 126 -16.42 12.41 -8.35
N PHE A 127 -15.81 11.30 -8.72
CA PHE A 127 -15.10 10.40 -7.78
C PHE A 127 -13.80 10.99 -7.24
N THR A 128 -13.22 11.96 -7.95
CA THR A 128 -12.00 12.67 -7.56
C THR A 128 -12.26 14.05 -6.97
N ASN A 129 -13.51 14.50 -6.93
CA ASN A 129 -13.86 15.82 -6.43
C ASN A 129 -14.18 15.72 -4.93
N GLU A 130 -13.20 16.00 -4.09
CA GLU A 130 -13.36 16.27 -2.65
C GLU A 130 -13.21 17.76 -2.36
#